data_AF-A0A854WL17-F1
#
_entry.id   AF-A0A854WL17-F1
#
_cell.length_a   1.000
_cell.length_b   1.000
_cell.length_c   1.000
_cell.angle_alpha   90.00
_cell.angle_beta   90.00
_cell.angle_gamma   90.00
#
_symmetry.space_group_name_H-M   'P 1'
#
loop_
_entity.id
_entity.type
_entity.pdbx_description
1 polymer ?
#
loop_
_entity_poly.entity_id
_entity_poly.type
_entity_poly.pdbx_seq_one_letter_code
_entity_poly.pdbx_strand_id
1 'polypeptide(L)'
;MAIYNFNLLVGYLPTGVDYAQGYRAKLFRELKQVSYFIFTEIPEWSLIKFYLDQVGLQEEEMLSVHFSYLEDASLIPQLSFDEIKPGYPDIVNMEETSFYGGVKTFQSKLMDHFGISFTFTDEESDIVDFVSVYAQGKLIRRDYFTNRKMYSKFYYPQINESELIAVPFKTNFYDNKGKVIYEEIVTSDEPRYVFANHQKDIYKSEFVETFIKNLNWGKNDTVIFDRSADQYFAQVALKNKGQAKLVAVIHSEHYFPKDYDPSYLYLNYEYYYIIRNVNSIDTFIVSTDLQKQKFTETVYKESGVRPNVQVIPVGSVDLKEPSHHQRKHFSMMTASRLQARKRVDWLIRAAILAKKDIPQLEFSIYGRGSEQEKLENIINEHNAQNYIFLKGHADLDDVYPQYELYVSASSWETFGLSLLEAVSHGLAMIGLNVPYGNPTFIESDSNGFLVDYEYLSDEQITIQALADKIITYFKLPETVRQSFNDKSFEIAEQFTKDKVKQVWLELLEN
;
A
#
# COMPACT_ATOMS: atom_id res chain seq x y z
N MET A 1 -26.33 3.05 -6.83
CA MET A 1 -25.42 1.92 -6.61
C MET A 1 -24.06 2.38 -7.02
N ALA A 2 -23.35 2.92 -6.03
CA ALA A 2 -21.95 3.23 -6.10
C ALA A 2 -21.24 2.51 -4.96
N ILE A 3 -19.96 2.23 -5.18
CA ILE A 3 -19.07 1.59 -4.21
C ILE A 3 -18.09 2.66 -3.72
N TYR A 4 -18.15 2.99 -2.44
CA TYR A 4 -17.29 4.00 -1.82
C TYR A 4 -16.19 3.31 -1.02
N ASN A 5 -14.98 3.28 -1.55
CA ASN A 5 -13.80 2.70 -0.91
C ASN A 5 -13.15 3.81 -0.08
N PHE A 6 -13.27 3.70 1.24
CA PHE A 6 -12.61 4.62 2.15
C PHE A 6 -11.16 4.20 2.37
N ASN A 7 -10.35 5.24 2.40
CA ASN A 7 -8.94 5.30 2.70
C ASN A 7 -8.01 5.06 1.50
N LEU A 8 -7.35 6.17 1.14
CA LEU A 8 -5.99 6.24 0.62
C LEU A 8 -5.23 7.33 1.42
N LEU A 9 -4.27 6.87 2.23
CA LEU A 9 -3.26 7.58 3.05
C LEU A 9 -3.68 8.71 4.01
N VAL A 10 -3.29 8.54 5.28
CA VAL A 10 -2.76 9.61 6.13
C VAL A 10 -1.38 9.18 6.64
N GLY A 11 -0.29 9.76 6.12
CA GLY A 11 1.06 9.69 6.71
C GLY A 11 1.92 8.45 6.46
N TYR A 12 1.54 7.53 5.57
CA TYR A 12 2.32 6.31 5.29
C TYR A 12 2.81 6.25 3.84
N LEU A 13 3.87 5.47 3.60
CA LEU A 13 4.27 5.09 2.24
C LEU A 13 3.27 4.07 1.65
N PRO A 14 3.08 4.03 0.32
CA PRO A 14 2.26 2.99 -0.31
C PRO A 14 2.68 1.56 0.06
N THR A 15 1.70 0.68 0.16
CA THR A 15 1.80 -0.70 0.64
C THR A 15 0.99 -1.65 -0.25
N GLY A 16 0.95 -2.94 0.10
CA GLY A 16 0.12 -3.92 -0.59
C GLY A 16 -1.40 -3.62 -0.55
N VAL A 17 -1.86 -2.85 0.44
CA VAL A 17 -3.27 -2.41 0.54
C VAL A 17 -3.64 -1.55 -0.67
N ASP A 18 -2.73 -0.67 -1.08
CA ASP A 18 -2.94 0.30 -2.15
C ASP A 18 -3.00 -0.42 -3.52
N TYR A 19 -2.13 -1.42 -3.73
CA TYR A 19 -2.21 -2.31 -4.90
C TYR A 19 -3.49 -3.17 -4.90
N ALA A 20 -3.92 -3.69 -3.74
CA ALA A 20 -5.17 -4.46 -3.62
C ALA A 20 -6.40 -3.62 -4.02
N GLN A 21 -6.40 -2.33 -3.69
CA GLN A 21 -7.42 -1.40 -4.16
C GLN A 21 -7.37 -1.18 -5.67
N GLY A 22 -6.17 -1.08 -6.28
CA GLY A 22 -6.02 -1.01 -7.73
C GLY A 22 -6.56 -2.24 -8.47
N TYR A 23 -6.27 -3.44 -7.95
CA TYR A 23 -6.88 -4.68 -8.44
C TYR A 23 -8.41 -4.62 -8.37
N ARG A 24 -8.94 -4.17 -7.24
CA ARG A 24 -10.39 -4.02 -7.04
C ARG A 24 -11.01 -2.98 -7.99
N ALA A 25 -10.35 -1.85 -8.21
CA ALA A 25 -10.79 -0.80 -9.14
C ALA A 25 -10.93 -1.34 -10.56
N LYS A 26 -9.88 -2.02 -11.06
CA LYS A 26 -9.88 -2.68 -12.37
C LYS A 26 -11.05 -3.66 -12.50
N LEU A 27 -11.26 -4.48 -11.47
CA LEU A 27 -12.35 -5.45 -11.43
C LEU A 27 -13.74 -4.79 -11.44
N PHE A 28 -13.94 -3.71 -10.67
CA PHE A 28 -15.20 -2.97 -10.66
C PHE A 28 -15.51 -2.31 -12.01
N ARG A 29 -14.50 -1.77 -12.70
CA ARG A 29 -14.67 -1.26 -14.08
C ARG A 29 -15.15 -2.36 -15.03
N GLU A 30 -14.58 -3.56 -14.95
CA GLU A 30 -15.01 -4.69 -15.77
C GLU A 30 -16.40 -5.23 -15.43
N LEU A 31 -16.83 -5.04 -14.18
CA LEU A 31 -18.18 -5.30 -13.72
C LEU A 31 -19.15 -4.15 -14.03
N LYS A 32 -18.67 -3.06 -14.66
CA LYS A 32 -19.43 -1.84 -14.94
C LYS A 32 -20.06 -1.25 -13.67
N GLN A 33 -19.37 -1.40 -12.54
CA GLN A 33 -19.76 -0.81 -11.26
C GLN A 33 -19.15 0.58 -11.14
N VAL A 34 -19.94 1.53 -10.66
CA VAL A 34 -19.44 2.86 -10.31
C VAL A 34 -18.73 2.76 -8.96
N SER A 35 -17.44 3.07 -8.91
CA SER A 35 -16.66 3.03 -7.67
C SER A 35 -15.84 4.30 -7.48
N TYR A 36 -15.78 4.76 -6.23
CA TYR A 36 -14.98 5.90 -5.81
C TYR A 36 -13.98 5.47 -4.72
N PHE A 37 -12.78 6.05 -4.74
CA PHE A 37 -11.70 5.87 -3.78
C PHE A 37 -11.47 7.21 -3.07
N ILE A 38 -11.73 7.21 -1.77
CA ILE A 38 -11.87 8.43 -0.97
C ILE A 38 -10.61 8.71 -0.16
N PHE A 39 -10.05 9.89 -0.39
CA PHE A 39 -8.94 10.48 0.36
C PHE A 39 -9.51 11.41 1.44
N THR A 40 -9.28 11.07 2.72
CA THR A 40 -9.70 11.88 3.86
C THR A 40 -8.81 13.11 4.05
N GLU A 41 -7.56 13.02 3.61
CA GLU A 41 -6.58 14.10 3.55
C GLU A 41 -6.24 14.41 2.09
N ILE A 42 -5.52 15.52 1.85
CA ILE A 42 -5.05 15.85 0.50
C ILE A 42 -3.73 15.11 0.25
N PRO A 43 -3.68 14.15 -0.68
CA PRO A 43 -2.44 13.47 -1.03
C PRO A 43 -1.47 14.42 -1.73
N GLU A 44 -0.18 14.22 -1.53
CA GLU A 44 0.85 14.90 -2.32
C GLU A 44 0.80 14.42 -3.78
N TRP A 45 1.29 15.24 -4.71
CA TRP A 45 1.30 14.89 -6.14
C TRP A 45 2.03 13.57 -6.42
N SER A 46 3.15 13.31 -5.73
CA SER A 46 3.90 12.04 -5.83
C SER A 46 3.02 10.81 -5.54
N LEU A 47 2.07 10.93 -4.62
CA LEU A 47 1.12 9.88 -4.28
C LEU A 47 -0.01 9.79 -5.29
N ILE A 48 -0.56 10.91 -5.77
CA ILE A 48 -1.55 10.89 -6.87
C ILE A 48 -0.96 10.21 -8.10
N LYS A 49 0.27 10.58 -8.49
CA LYS A 49 1.01 9.95 -9.59
C LYS A 49 1.19 8.46 -9.37
N PHE A 50 1.51 8.03 -8.15
CA PHE A 50 1.56 6.60 -7.81
C PHE A 50 0.19 5.90 -8.04
N TYR A 51 -0.93 6.51 -7.62
CA TYR A 51 -2.25 5.91 -7.83
C TYR A 51 -2.66 5.83 -9.30
N LEU A 52 -2.34 6.86 -10.08
CA LEU A 52 -2.61 6.90 -11.51
C LEU A 52 -1.73 5.88 -12.27
N ASP A 53 -0.41 5.96 -12.08
CA ASP A 53 0.56 5.25 -12.92
C ASP A 53 0.78 3.80 -12.47
N GLN A 54 0.83 3.53 -11.16
CA GLN A 54 1.23 2.23 -10.61
C GLN A 54 0.02 1.41 -10.15
N VAL A 55 -0.93 2.04 -9.46
CA VAL A 55 -2.15 1.36 -8.98
C VAL A 55 -3.19 1.23 -10.09
N GLY A 56 -3.26 2.21 -11.00
CA GLY A 56 -4.17 2.23 -12.14
C GLY A 56 -5.57 2.70 -11.78
N LEU A 57 -5.68 3.66 -10.85
CA LEU A 57 -6.91 4.42 -10.64
C LEU A 57 -7.08 5.48 -11.74
N GLN A 58 -8.32 5.90 -11.96
CA GLN A 58 -8.65 7.01 -12.85
C GLN A 58 -9.03 8.25 -12.03
N GLU A 59 -8.86 9.45 -12.59
CA GLU A 59 -9.14 10.71 -11.86
C GLU A 59 -10.60 10.76 -11.36
N GLU A 60 -11.53 10.36 -12.22
CA GLU A 60 -12.96 10.30 -11.94
C GLU A 60 -13.35 9.32 -10.82
N GLU A 61 -12.46 8.37 -10.50
CA GLU A 61 -12.64 7.44 -9.38
C GLU A 61 -12.11 8.04 -8.06
N MET A 62 -11.30 9.09 -8.10
CA MET A 62 -10.62 9.64 -6.92
C MET A 62 -11.41 10.83 -6.32
N LEU A 63 -11.84 10.70 -5.07
CA LEU A 63 -12.55 11.76 -4.35
C LEU A 63 -11.76 12.23 -3.13
N SER A 64 -11.54 13.53 -3.00
CA SER A 64 -10.96 14.12 -1.78
C SER A 64 -12.05 14.79 -0.94
N VAL A 65 -12.06 14.52 0.37
CA VAL A 65 -12.96 15.18 1.32
C VAL A 65 -12.76 16.69 1.27
N HIS A 66 -11.51 17.18 1.25
CA HIS A 66 -11.22 18.62 1.18
C HIS A 66 -11.71 19.25 -0.13
N PHE A 67 -11.44 18.60 -1.26
CA PHE A 67 -11.79 19.17 -2.56
C PHE A 67 -13.29 19.08 -2.86
N SER A 68 -14.04 18.24 -2.14
CA SER A 68 -15.51 18.20 -2.23
C SER A 68 -16.21 19.51 -1.83
N TYR A 69 -15.52 20.40 -1.11
CA TYR A 69 -16.01 21.73 -0.74
C TYR A 69 -15.66 22.80 -1.77
N LEU A 70 -14.96 22.45 -2.84
CA LEU A 70 -14.43 23.37 -3.84
C LEU A 70 -15.12 23.09 -5.17
N GLU A 71 -15.60 24.14 -5.84
CA GLU A 71 -16.17 24.02 -7.18
C GLU A 71 -15.07 23.67 -8.21
N ASP A 72 -15.36 22.80 -9.17
CA ASP A 72 -14.48 22.48 -10.31
C ASP A 72 -13.05 22.13 -9.85
N ALA A 73 -12.93 21.28 -8.84
CA ALA A 73 -11.64 20.88 -8.28
C ALA A 73 -11.10 19.63 -8.98
N SER A 74 -9.83 19.68 -9.38
CA SER A 74 -9.07 18.52 -9.88
C SER A 74 -7.93 18.18 -8.91
N LEU A 75 -7.57 16.90 -8.82
CA LEU A 75 -6.38 16.43 -8.09
C LEU A 75 -5.10 16.49 -8.93
N ILE A 76 -5.23 16.76 -10.23
CA ILE A 76 -4.12 16.71 -11.19
C ILE A 76 -3.59 18.13 -11.47
N PRO A 77 -2.29 18.40 -11.26
CA PRO A 77 -1.60 19.59 -11.76
C PRO A 77 -1.69 19.72 -13.27
N GLN A 78 -2.15 20.88 -13.73
CA GLN A 78 -2.38 21.18 -15.16
C GLN A 78 -1.79 22.52 -15.59
N LEU A 79 -1.37 23.37 -14.63
CA LEU A 79 -0.90 24.71 -14.92
C LEU A 79 0.61 24.75 -15.16
N SER A 80 0.99 25.35 -16.29
CA SER A 80 2.37 25.60 -16.65
C SER A 80 3.02 26.71 -15.81
N PHE A 81 4.35 26.76 -15.86
CA PHE A 81 5.12 27.83 -15.26
C PHE A 81 4.70 29.21 -15.79
N ASP A 82 4.53 29.36 -17.10
CA ASP A 82 4.15 30.63 -17.72
C ASP A 82 2.73 31.09 -17.35
N GLU A 83 1.84 30.16 -17.02
CA GLU A 83 0.49 30.49 -16.52
C GLU A 83 0.50 30.96 -15.06
N ILE A 84 1.41 30.43 -14.23
CA ILE A 84 1.48 30.75 -12.79
C ILE A 84 2.35 31.96 -12.51
N LYS A 85 3.46 32.11 -13.23
CA LYS A 85 4.47 33.16 -13.04
C LYS A 85 3.87 34.59 -12.96
N PRO A 86 2.85 34.99 -13.75
CA PRO A 86 2.25 36.31 -13.63
C PRO A 86 1.66 36.62 -12.25
N GLY A 87 1.29 35.61 -11.47
CA GLY A 87 0.84 35.76 -10.08
C GLY A 87 1.96 36.13 -9.10
N TYR A 88 3.22 36.13 -9.55
CA TYR A 88 4.42 36.40 -8.76
C TYR A 88 5.31 37.43 -9.51
N PRO A 89 4.87 38.70 -9.62
CA PRO A 89 5.48 39.68 -10.54
C PRO A 89 6.88 40.17 -10.13
N ASP A 90 7.26 40.02 -8.86
CA ASP A 90 8.48 40.61 -8.29
C ASP A 90 9.70 39.64 -8.31
N ILE A 91 9.73 38.69 -9.25
CA ILE A 91 10.82 37.71 -9.44
C ILE A 91 12.04 38.39 -10.08
N VAL A 92 13.20 38.39 -9.39
CA VAL A 92 14.48 38.88 -9.92
C VAL A 92 15.45 37.71 -10.06
N ASN A 93 15.94 37.47 -11.28
CA ASN A 93 16.88 36.39 -11.65
C ASN A 93 16.42 34.99 -11.25
N MET A 94 16.02 34.17 -12.22
CA MET A 94 15.69 32.77 -11.99
C MET A 94 16.90 31.89 -12.26
N GLU A 95 17.22 31.03 -11.31
CA GLU A 95 18.22 29.99 -11.45
C GLU A 95 17.55 28.63 -11.34
N GLU A 96 17.86 27.76 -12.31
CA GLU A 96 17.44 26.38 -12.29
C GLU A 96 18.29 25.60 -11.28
N THR A 97 17.60 24.83 -10.43
CA THR A 97 18.21 23.97 -9.44
C THR A 97 17.53 22.60 -9.47
N SER A 98 18.32 21.54 -9.52
CA SER A 98 17.86 20.16 -9.38
C SER A 98 18.04 19.72 -7.92
N PHE A 99 16.99 19.19 -7.29
CA PHE A 99 17.05 18.62 -5.94
C PHE A 99 17.03 17.09 -5.94
N TYR A 100 17.46 16.50 -4.81
CA TYR A 100 17.39 15.06 -4.57
C TYR A 100 15.93 14.58 -4.66
N GLY A 101 15.65 13.61 -5.53
CA GLY A 101 14.28 13.10 -5.77
C GLY A 101 13.74 13.37 -7.18
N GLY A 102 14.53 14.00 -8.04
CA GLY A 102 14.23 14.13 -9.47
C GLY A 102 13.11 15.10 -9.80
N VAL A 103 13.09 16.23 -9.10
CA VAL A 103 12.13 17.31 -9.32
C VAL A 103 12.86 18.59 -9.68
N LYS A 104 12.50 19.18 -10.83
CA LYS A 104 13.01 20.47 -11.27
C LYS A 104 12.49 21.57 -10.35
N THR A 105 13.36 22.51 -9.98
CA THR A 105 12.97 23.68 -9.20
C THR A 105 13.61 24.95 -9.74
N PHE A 106 12.83 26.00 -9.97
CA PHE A 106 13.34 27.33 -10.30
C PHE A 106 13.29 28.23 -9.08
N GLN A 107 14.42 28.80 -8.70
CA GLN A 107 14.52 29.72 -7.56
C GLN A 107 14.75 31.14 -8.02
N SER A 108 14.17 32.10 -7.31
CA SER A 108 14.44 33.50 -7.52
C SER A 108 14.46 34.27 -6.20
N LYS A 109 15.31 35.30 -6.17
CA LYS A 109 15.36 36.27 -5.08
C LYS A 109 14.40 37.41 -5.42
N LEU A 110 13.38 37.62 -4.59
CA LEU A 110 12.46 38.74 -4.74
C LEU A 110 13.07 40.05 -4.21
N MET A 111 13.70 39.96 -3.03
CA MET A 111 14.38 41.06 -2.31
C MET A 111 15.47 40.47 -1.40
N ASP A 112 16.25 41.29 -0.70
CA ASP A 112 17.36 40.81 0.16
C ASP A 112 16.98 39.75 1.20
N HIS A 113 15.71 39.67 1.58
CA HIS A 113 15.21 38.76 2.59
C HIS A 113 14.06 37.86 2.12
N PHE A 114 13.63 37.91 0.86
CA PHE A 114 12.54 37.08 0.35
C PHE A 114 12.98 36.24 -0.85
N GLY A 115 12.62 34.97 -0.81
CA GLY A 115 12.88 34.01 -1.89
C GLY A 115 11.62 33.31 -2.33
N ILE A 116 11.59 32.86 -3.58
CA ILE A 116 10.52 32.04 -4.14
C ILE A 116 11.13 30.86 -4.87
N SER A 117 10.47 29.70 -4.79
CA SER A 117 10.82 28.55 -5.60
C SER A 117 9.58 27.91 -6.23
N PHE A 118 9.68 27.60 -7.52
CA PHE A 118 8.66 26.86 -8.26
C PHE A 118 9.10 25.41 -8.33
N THR A 119 8.27 24.50 -7.85
CA THR A 119 8.52 23.06 -7.88
C THR A 119 7.59 22.40 -8.90
N PHE A 120 8.19 21.68 -9.83
CA PHE A 120 7.50 21.09 -10.99
C PHE A 120 7.01 19.66 -10.68
N THR A 121 6.14 19.11 -11.52
CA THR A 121 5.59 17.76 -11.32
C THR A 121 6.62 16.64 -11.53
N ASP A 122 7.66 16.92 -12.31
CA ASP A 122 8.82 16.05 -12.59
C ASP A 122 9.96 16.89 -13.21
N GLU A 123 11.10 16.26 -13.51
CA GLU A 123 12.29 16.91 -14.09
C GLU A 123 12.02 17.62 -15.44
N GLU A 124 11.27 16.96 -16.34
CA GLU A 124 11.12 17.40 -17.73
C GLU A 124 9.85 18.26 -17.94
N SER A 125 8.89 18.18 -17.04
CA SER A 125 7.60 18.87 -17.11
C SER A 125 7.72 20.38 -16.89
N ASP A 126 6.88 21.15 -17.59
CA ASP A 126 6.67 22.59 -17.34
C ASP A 126 5.47 22.85 -16.41
N ILE A 127 4.81 21.79 -15.94
CA ILE A 127 3.69 21.87 -15.01
C ILE A 127 4.20 22.03 -13.59
N VAL A 128 3.65 23.00 -12.86
CA VAL A 128 4.03 23.33 -11.48
C VAL A 128 3.09 22.61 -10.51
N ASP A 129 3.67 21.91 -9.53
CA ASP A 129 2.94 21.32 -8.40
C ASP A 129 2.68 22.39 -7.33
N PHE A 130 3.74 23.03 -6.83
CA PHE A 130 3.62 24.09 -5.84
C PHE A 130 4.70 25.15 -5.96
N VAL A 131 4.40 26.31 -5.37
CA VAL A 131 5.31 27.45 -5.23
C VAL A 131 5.58 27.69 -3.75
N SER A 132 6.86 27.63 -3.35
CA SER A 132 7.29 27.92 -1.99
C SER A 132 7.78 29.37 -1.87
N VAL A 133 7.38 30.05 -0.79
CA VAL A 133 7.80 31.41 -0.46
C VAL A 133 8.57 31.38 0.86
N TYR A 134 9.71 32.04 0.86
CA TYR A 134 10.67 32.09 1.95
C TYR A 134 10.88 33.51 2.44
N ALA A 135 11.04 33.67 3.76
CA ALA A 135 11.50 34.89 4.40
C ALA A 135 12.74 34.59 5.25
N GLN A 136 13.85 35.28 4.98
CA GLN A 136 15.16 35.08 5.59
C GLN A 136 15.61 33.61 5.55
N GLY A 137 15.39 32.94 4.41
CA GLY A 137 15.71 31.52 4.23
C GLY A 137 14.74 30.54 4.91
N LYS A 138 13.69 31.02 5.59
CA LYS A 138 12.71 30.19 6.29
C LYS A 138 11.44 30.08 5.45
N LEU A 139 10.94 28.86 5.26
CA LEU A 139 9.68 28.63 4.55
C LEU A 139 8.52 29.26 5.35
N ILE A 140 7.72 30.11 4.69
CA ILE A 140 6.56 30.78 5.31
C ILE A 140 5.24 30.42 4.63
N ARG A 141 5.28 30.04 3.35
CA ARG A 141 4.07 29.70 2.58
C ARG A 141 4.40 28.71 1.47
N ARG A 142 3.49 27.79 1.19
CA ARG A 142 3.42 27.03 -0.07
C ARG A 142 2.06 27.23 -0.70
N ASP A 143 2.04 27.63 -1.96
CA ASP A 143 0.84 27.71 -2.80
C ASP A 143 0.79 26.46 -3.68
N TYR A 144 -0.29 25.67 -3.59
CA TYR A 144 -0.45 24.42 -4.34
C TYR A 144 -1.41 24.60 -5.51
N PHE A 145 -1.03 24.05 -6.66
CA PHE A 145 -1.71 24.25 -7.93
C PHE A 145 -2.18 22.90 -8.51
N THR A 146 -3.45 22.86 -8.93
CA THR A 146 -3.95 21.76 -9.77
C THR A 146 -4.38 22.31 -11.14
N ASN A 147 -5.68 22.47 -11.39
CA ASN A 147 -6.22 23.26 -12.50
C ASN A 147 -6.27 24.77 -12.19
N ARG A 148 -6.08 25.14 -10.93
CA ARG A 148 -5.89 26.51 -10.42
C ARG A 148 -5.11 26.48 -9.11
N LYS A 149 -4.85 27.64 -8.50
CA LYS A 149 -4.38 27.69 -7.11
C LYS A 149 -5.49 27.16 -6.18
N MET A 150 -5.31 25.95 -5.65
CA MET A 150 -6.33 25.26 -4.85
C MET A 150 -6.27 25.65 -3.38
N TYR A 151 -5.07 25.64 -2.82
CA TYR A 151 -4.85 25.97 -1.41
C TYR A 151 -3.46 26.51 -1.14
N SER A 152 -3.29 27.15 0.01
CA SER A 152 -2.00 27.65 0.50
C SER A 152 -1.76 27.17 1.92
N LYS A 153 -0.64 26.48 2.16
CA LYS A 153 -0.17 26.11 3.50
C LYS A 153 0.75 27.19 4.03
N PHE A 154 0.58 27.57 5.29
CA PHE A 154 1.38 28.58 5.99
C PHE A 154 2.19 27.93 7.11
N TYR A 155 3.43 28.40 7.25
CA TYR A 155 4.42 27.78 8.12
C TYR A 155 5.04 28.79 9.08
N TYR A 156 5.40 28.33 10.27
CA TYR A 156 6.31 29.06 11.15
C TYR A 156 7.58 28.22 11.40
N PRO A 157 8.74 28.87 11.59
CA PRO A 157 9.98 28.18 11.89
C PRO A 157 10.01 27.68 13.34
N GLN A 158 10.41 26.43 13.54
CA GLN A 158 10.64 25.83 14.86
C GLN A 158 11.99 25.11 14.88
N ILE A 159 12.69 25.15 16.02
CA ILE A 159 13.89 24.33 16.21
C ILE A 159 13.47 23.02 16.87
N ASN A 160 13.80 21.89 16.25
CA ASN A 160 13.61 20.55 16.79
C ASN A 160 14.94 19.79 16.77
N GLU A 161 15.41 19.31 17.92
CA GLU A 161 16.67 18.55 18.05
C GLU A 161 17.90 19.18 17.33
N SER A 162 17.97 20.52 17.30
CA SER A 162 18.98 21.35 16.61
C SER A 162 18.78 21.57 15.11
N GLU A 163 17.74 21.01 14.52
CA GLU A 163 17.32 21.26 13.14
C GLU A 163 16.24 22.33 13.07
N LEU A 164 16.37 23.24 12.09
CA LEU A 164 15.33 24.23 11.80
C LEU A 164 14.28 23.59 10.88
N ILE A 165 13.08 23.37 11.41
CA ILE A 165 11.95 22.80 10.68
C ILE A 165 10.88 23.86 10.39
N ALA A 166 10.11 23.66 9.33
CA ALA A 166 8.95 24.47 9.00
C ALA A 166 7.67 23.74 9.45
N VAL A 167 6.97 24.29 10.44
CA VAL A 167 5.77 23.66 11.01
C VAL A 167 4.52 24.31 10.41
N PRO A 168 3.64 23.54 9.74
CA PRO A 168 2.39 24.09 9.21
C PRO A 168 1.45 24.45 10.35
N PHE A 169 0.82 25.63 10.27
CA PHE A 169 -0.17 26.07 11.27
C PHE A 169 -1.54 26.43 10.68
N LYS A 170 -1.60 26.65 9.36
CA LYS A 170 -2.82 27.02 8.66
C LYS A 170 -2.80 26.61 7.20
N THR A 171 -3.95 26.19 6.66
CA THR A 171 -4.19 26.02 5.23
C THR A 171 -5.39 26.86 4.79
N ASN A 172 -5.23 27.67 3.75
CA ASN A 172 -6.34 28.42 3.14
C ASN A 172 -6.78 27.74 1.85
N PHE A 173 -8.09 27.54 1.67
CA PHE A 173 -8.68 26.92 0.48
C PHE A 173 -9.44 27.93 -0.37
N TYR A 174 -9.29 27.89 -1.69
CA TYR A 174 -9.75 28.96 -2.59
C TYR A 174 -10.85 28.53 -3.57
N ASP A 175 -11.76 29.45 -3.87
CA ASP A 175 -12.70 29.34 -4.98
C ASP A 175 -12.04 29.64 -6.34
N ASN A 176 -12.81 29.53 -7.42
CA ASN A 176 -12.35 29.83 -8.78
C ASN A 176 -12.02 31.33 -9.04
N LYS A 177 -12.31 32.21 -8.07
CA LYS A 177 -11.97 33.65 -8.09
C LYS A 177 -10.82 33.99 -7.15
N GLY A 178 -10.20 32.99 -6.50
CA GLY A 178 -9.10 33.17 -5.56
C GLY A 178 -9.52 33.68 -4.18
N LYS A 179 -10.81 33.64 -3.83
CA LYS A 179 -11.31 33.98 -2.49
C LYS A 179 -11.24 32.76 -1.59
N VAL A 180 -10.87 32.98 -0.33
CA VAL A 180 -10.86 31.92 0.70
C VAL A 180 -12.29 31.44 0.98
N ILE A 181 -12.54 30.15 0.80
CA ILE A 181 -13.81 29.47 1.14
C ILE A 181 -13.79 29.06 2.61
N TYR A 182 -12.73 28.37 3.02
CA TYR A 182 -12.49 27.97 4.41
C TYR A 182 -10.99 27.89 4.72
N GLU A 183 -10.69 27.89 6.00
CA GLU A 183 -9.34 27.72 6.54
C GLU A 183 -9.30 26.46 7.40
N GLU A 184 -8.26 25.67 7.26
CA GLU A 184 -7.89 24.63 8.21
C GLU A 184 -6.85 25.22 9.18
N ILE A 185 -7.11 25.17 10.48
CA ILE A 185 -6.23 25.66 11.53
C ILE A 185 -5.69 24.45 12.30
N VAL A 186 -4.36 24.29 12.30
CA VAL A 186 -3.69 23.24 13.07
C VAL A 186 -3.66 23.67 14.54
N THR A 187 -4.21 22.84 15.42
CA THR A 187 -4.17 23.08 16.88
C THR A 187 -3.40 21.95 17.57
N SER A 188 -3.17 22.05 18.88
CA SER A 188 -2.48 21.00 19.66
C SER A 188 -3.28 19.70 19.75
N ASP A 189 -4.60 19.77 19.62
CA ASP A 189 -5.50 18.66 19.91
C ASP A 189 -6.05 18.06 18.60
N GLU A 190 -6.87 18.84 17.87
CA GLU A 190 -7.41 18.43 16.58
C GLU A 190 -7.55 19.63 15.62
N PRO A 191 -7.46 19.44 14.29
CA PRO A 191 -7.59 20.53 13.33
C PRO A 191 -9.01 21.11 13.33
N ARG A 192 -9.10 22.43 13.18
CA ARG A 192 -10.36 23.19 13.08
C ARG A 192 -10.58 23.69 11.67
N TYR A 193 -11.83 23.68 11.21
CA TYR A 193 -12.24 24.08 9.87
C TYR A 193 -13.16 25.29 9.97
N VAL A 194 -12.68 26.43 9.49
CA VAL A 194 -13.30 27.74 9.66
C VAL A 194 -13.86 28.24 8.34
N PHE A 195 -15.18 28.39 8.24
CA PHE A 195 -15.90 28.85 7.06
C PHE A 195 -16.38 30.31 7.20
N ALA A 196 -16.56 30.98 6.06
CA ALA A 196 -17.28 32.24 5.95
C ALA A 196 -16.79 33.34 6.91
N ASN A 197 -15.47 33.59 6.97
CA ASN A 197 -14.85 34.56 7.87
C ASN A 197 -15.19 34.33 9.36
N HIS A 198 -14.98 33.11 9.86
CA HIS A 198 -15.24 32.73 11.27
C HIS A 198 -16.71 32.70 11.70
N GLN A 199 -17.67 32.62 10.77
CA GLN A 199 -19.09 32.46 11.11
C GLN A 199 -19.47 31.02 11.45
N LYS A 200 -18.73 30.04 10.94
CA LYS A 200 -18.89 28.63 11.26
C LYS A 200 -17.51 28.01 11.46
N ASP A 201 -17.36 27.30 12.58
CA ASP A 201 -16.10 26.70 13.00
C ASP A 201 -16.42 25.30 13.50
N ILE A 202 -15.85 24.30 12.83
CA ILE A 202 -16.17 22.89 13.04
C ILE A 202 -14.91 22.05 13.18
N TYR A 203 -15.05 20.88 13.80
CA TYR A 203 -13.96 19.92 13.94
C TYR A 203 -13.87 18.96 12.75
N LYS A 204 -12.78 18.19 12.67
CA LYS A 204 -12.54 17.25 11.56
C LYS A 204 -13.67 16.23 11.39
N SER A 205 -14.23 15.73 12.49
CA SER A 205 -15.35 14.78 12.45
C SER A 205 -16.60 15.38 11.78
N GLU A 206 -16.95 16.62 12.08
CA GLU A 206 -18.09 17.33 11.47
C GLU A 206 -17.83 17.70 9.99
N PHE A 207 -16.58 18.02 9.66
CA PHE A 207 -16.12 18.26 8.29
C PHE A 207 -16.26 17.00 7.43
N VAL A 208 -15.80 15.85 7.93
CA VAL A 208 -15.97 14.55 7.26
C VAL A 208 -17.44 14.12 7.24
N GLU A 209 -18.22 14.40 8.30
CA GLU A 209 -19.65 14.09 8.37
C GLU A 209 -20.47 14.83 7.32
N THR A 210 -20.15 16.09 7.08
CA THR A 210 -20.83 16.88 6.05
C THR A 210 -20.54 16.30 4.66
N PHE A 211 -19.30 15.90 4.37
CA PHE A 211 -18.96 15.20 3.13
C PHE A 211 -19.74 13.89 2.98
N ILE A 212 -19.72 13.01 3.99
CA ILE A 212 -20.43 11.72 3.95
C ILE A 212 -21.94 11.90 3.73
N LYS A 213 -22.56 12.88 4.39
CA LYS A 213 -23.99 13.18 4.18
C LYS A 213 -24.29 13.64 2.76
N ASN A 214 -23.39 14.39 2.14
CA ASN A 214 -23.54 14.87 0.77
C ASN A 214 -23.43 13.74 -0.27
N LEU A 215 -22.77 12.61 0.06
CA LEU A 215 -22.77 11.42 -0.80
C LEU A 215 -24.15 10.74 -0.87
N ASN A 216 -25.06 11.03 0.08
CA ASN A 216 -26.44 10.58 0.10
C ASN A 216 -26.61 9.07 -0.12
N TRP A 217 -25.90 8.28 0.68
CA TRP A 217 -25.88 6.82 0.55
C TRP A 217 -27.27 6.18 0.68
N GLY A 218 -27.63 5.38 -0.32
CA GLY A 218 -28.86 4.60 -0.35
C GLY A 218 -28.65 3.11 -0.10
N LYS A 219 -29.77 2.36 -0.08
CA LYS A 219 -29.78 0.90 0.16
C LYS A 219 -28.98 0.05 -0.84
N ASN A 220 -28.70 0.58 -2.02
CA ASN A 220 -27.95 -0.12 -3.07
C ASN A 220 -26.49 0.33 -3.11
N ASP A 221 -26.05 1.20 -2.20
CA ASP A 221 -24.67 1.65 -2.15
C ASP A 221 -23.88 0.80 -1.14
N THR A 222 -22.62 0.54 -1.47
CA THR A 222 -21.70 -0.20 -0.60
C THR A 222 -20.55 0.71 -0.19
N VAL A 223 -20.21 0.69 1.09
CA VAL A 223 -19.08 1.44 1.64
C VAL A 223 -18.07 0.44 2.16
N ILE A 224 -16.85 0.50 1.63
CA ILE A 224 -15.76 -0.43 1.95
C ILE A 224 -14.71 0.30 2.78
N PHE A 225 -14.35 -0.24 3.95
CA PHE A 225 -13.29 0.26 4.80
C PHE A 225 -12.02 -0.58 4.60
N ASP A 226 -10.96 0.00 4.03
CA ASP A 226 -9.67 -0.68 3.89
C ASP A 226 -8.71 -0.40 5.06
N ARG A 227 -8.79 0.78 5.70
CA ARG A 227 -8.03 1.09 6.92
C ARG A 227 -8.90 1.83 7.94
N SER A 228 -9.62 1.08 8.76
CA SER A 228 -10.54 1.62 9.77
C SER A 228 -9.88 2.26 11.00
N ALA A 229 -8.55 2.31 11.04
CA ALA A 229 -7.80 2.91 12.14
C ALA A 229 -8.03 4.43 12.25
N ASP A 230 -8.25 5.10 11.10
CA ASP A 230 -8.62 6.51 11.09
C ASP A 230 -10.08 6.67 11.57
N GLN A 231 -10.18 7.03 12.84
CA GLN A 231 -11.45 7.16 13.52
C GLN A 231 -12.30 8.32 12.99
N TYR A 232 -11.71 9.34 12.36
CA TYR A 232 -12.46 10.50 11.89
C TYR A 232 -13.48 10.10 10.82
N PHE A 233 -13.12 9.21 9.89
CA PHE A 233 -14.08 8.70 8.92
C PHE A 233 -14.86 7.51 9.47
N ALA A 234 -14.20 6.56 10.15
CA ALA A 234 -14.84 5.31 10.53
C ALA A 234 -16.03 5.55 11.47
N GLN A 235 -15.85 6.39 12.51
CA GLN A 235 -16.94 6.74 13.45
C GLN A 235 -18.11 7.41 12.73
N VAL A 236 -17.80 8.37 11.87
CA VAL A 236 -18.79 9.17 11.13
C VAL A 236 -19.56 8.31 10.14
N ALA A 237 -18.88 7.43 9.41
CA ALA A 237 -19.48 6.51 8.45
C ALA A 237 -20.40 5.50 9.16
N LEU A 238 -19.99 4.94 10.30
CA LEU A 238 -20.88 4.08 11.11
C LEU A 238 -22.14 4.84 11.57
N LYS A 239 -21.98 6.07 12.07
CA LYS A 239 -23.09 6.92 12.53
C LYS A 239 -24.07 7.26 11.39
N ASN A 240 -23.55 7.46 10.18
CA ASN A 240 -24.33 7.96 9.03
C ASN A 240 -24.59 6.90 7.95
N LYS A 241 -24.41 5.61 8.25
CA LYS A 241 -24.52 4.53 7.26
C LYS A 241 -25.87 4.46 6.56
N GLY A 242 -26.93 4.91 7.23
CA GLY A 242 -28.29 4.85 6.71
C GLY A 242 -28.68 3.42 6.36
N GLN A 243 -29.00 3.20 5.06
CA GLN A 243 -29.34 1.88 4.52
C GLN A 243 -28.21 1.24 3.71
N ALA A 244 -27.07 1.92 3.55
CA ALA A 244 -25.95 1.39 2.78
C ALA A 244 -25.31 0.19 3.47
N LYS A 245 -24.76 -0.70 2.65
CA LYS A 245 -24.02 -1.87 3.11
C LYS A 245 -22.61 -1.45 3.53
N LEU A 246 -22.23 -1.72 4.77
CA LEU A 246 -20.88 -1.50 5.27
C LEU A 246 -20.05 -2.78 5.21
N VAL A 247 -18.91 -2.69 4.53
CA VAL A 247 -17.96 -3.78 4.36
C VAL A 247 -16.61 -3.35 4.94
N ALA A 248 -15.97 -4.21 5.71
CA ALA A 248 -14.62 -3.95 6.25
C ALA A 248 -13.62 -4.99 5.76
N VAL A 249 -12.49 -4.56 5.23
CA VAL A 249 -11.45 -5.44 4.68
C VAL A 249 -10.31 -5.60 5.68
N ILE A 250 -9.93 -6.85 5.96
CA ILE A 250 -8.87 -7.20 6.91
C ILE A 250 -7.62 -7.59 6.12
N HIS A 251 -6.74 -6.61 5.88
CA HIS A 251 -5.53 -6.74 5.05
C HIS A 251 -4.34 -7.39 5.75
N SER A 252 -4.35 -7.44 7.08
CA SER A 252 -3.20 -7.83 7.90
C SER A 252 -3.61 -8.82 9.00
N GLU A 253 -2.66 -9.27 9.82
CA GLU A 253 -2.97 -10.03 11.03
C GLU A 253 -3.89 -9.20 11.93
N HIS A 254 -4.89 -9.86 12.49
CA HIS A 254 -5.93 -9.22 13.30
C HIS A 254 -5.74 -9.48 14.80
N TYR A 255 -4.88 -10.44 15.16
CA TYR A 255 -4.62 -10.82 16.54
C TYR A 255 -3.14 -11.12 16.79
N PHE A 256 -2.58 -10.57 17.87
CA PHE A 256 -1.23 -10.87 18.33
C PHE A 256 -1.29 -11.67 19.64
N PRO A 257 -0.61 -12.84 19.73
CA PRO A 257 -0.48 -13.59 20.97
C PRO A 257 0.16 -12.76 22.09
N LYS A 258 -0.12 -13.11 23.34
CA LYS A 258 0.31 -12.36 24.54
C LYS A 258 1.82 -12.10 24.62
N ASP A 259 2.61 -13.03 24.09
CA ASP A 259 4.07 -13.00 24.19
C ASP A 259 4.74 -12.53 22.89
N TYR A 260 3.96 -12.05 21.91
CA TYR A 260 4.49 -11.61 20.62
C TYR A 260 5.21 -10.25 20.73
N ASP A 261 4.55 -9.26 21.33
CA ASP A 261 5.11 -7.94 21.61
C ASP A 261 4.29 -7.26 22.73
N PRO A 262 4.91 -6.86 23.85
CA PRO A 262 4.21 -6.24 24.99
C PRO A 262 3.56 -4.88 24.68
N SER A 263 3.89 -4.26 23.54
CA SER A 263 3.28 -3.01 23.07
C SER A 263 1.98 -3.22 22.27
N TYR A 264 1.69 -4.45 21.83
CA TYR A 264 0.44 -4.75 21.11
C TYR A 264 -0.65 -5.17 22.09
N LEU A 265 -1.74 -4.40 22.10
CA LEU A 265 -3.02 -4.89 22.59
C LEU A 265 -3.41 -6.09 21.72
N TYR A 266 -3.96 -7.16 22.31
CA TYR A 266 -4.17 -8.46 21.66
C TYR A 266 -4.85 -8.39 20.28
N LEU A 267 -5.74 -7.40 20.09
CA LEU A 267 -6.33 -7.04 18.80
C LEU A 267 -5.47 -6.00 18.09
N ASN A 268 -5.18 -6.23 16.81
CA ASN A 268 -4.54 -5.22 15.98
C ASN A 268 -5.34 -3.90 16.04
N TYR A 269 -4.64 -2.81 16.38
CA TYR A 269 -5.21 -1.47 16.54
C TYR A 269 -5.98 -1.00 15.29
N GLU A 270 -5.57 -1.45 14.09
CA GLU A 270 -6.23 -1.09 12.82
C GLU A 270 -7.68 -1.56 12.75
N TYR A 271 -7.99 -2.69 13.40
CA TYR A 271 -9.31 -3.33 13.37
C TYR A 271 -10.05 -3.23 14.69
N TYR A 272 -9.40 -2.75 15.76
CA TYR A 272 -10.00 -2.65 17.09
C TYR A 272 -11.36 -1.95 17.06
N TYR A 273 -11.44 -0.77 16.41
CA TYR A 273 -12.67 0.01 16.39
C TYR A 273 -13.83 -0.71 15.69
N ILE A 274 -13.59 -1.33 14.53
CA ILE A 274 -14.65 -2.05 13.78
C ILE A 274 -15.05 -3.36 14.45
N ILE A 275 -14.13 -4.06 15.13
CA ILE A 275 -14.43 -5.29 15.89
C ILE A 275 -15.29 -4.94 17.11
N ARG A 276 -15.00 -3.84 17.81
CA ARG A 276 -15.84 -3.36 18.93
C ARG A 276 -17.23 -2.93 18.47
N ASN A 277 -17.39 -2.57 17.20
CA ASN A 277 -18.64 -2.18 16.58
C ASN A 277 -19.14 -3.22 15.55
N VAL A 278 -18.81 -4.51 15.74
CA VAL A 278 -19.09 -5.60 14.79
C VAL A 278 -20.54 -5.64 14.30
N ASN A 279 -21.52 -5.33 15.16
CA ASN A 279 -22.94 -5.31 14.80
C ASN A 279 -23.31 -4.22 13.78
N SER A 280 -22.44 -3.23 13.56
CA SER A 280 -22.65 -2.16 12.59
C SER A 280 -22.09 -2.51 11.21
N ILE A 281 -21.23 -3.53 11.12
CA ILE A 281 -20.58 -3.98 9.89
C ILE A 281 -21.38 -5.14 9.30
N ASP A 282 -21.79 -5.00 8.03
CA ASP A 282 -22.66 -5.98 7.36
C ASP A 282 -21.84 -7.18 6.81
N THR A 283 -20.58 -6.96 6.41
CA THR A 283 -19.68 -8.04 5.97
C THR A 283 -18.21 -7.69 6.23
N PHE A 284 -17.44 -8.65 6.71
CA PHE A 284 -15.98 -8.57 6.73
C PHE A 284 -15.41 -9.34 5.54
N ILE A 285 -14.40 -8.77 4.90
CA ILE A 285 -13.62 -9.44 3.86
C ILE A 285 -12.26 -9.80 4.43
N VAL A 286 -11.85 -11.04 4.21
CA VAL A 286 -10.50 -11.55 4.47
C VAL A 286 -9.93 -12.16 3.19
N SER A 287 -8.62 -12.39 3.14
CA SER A 287 -7.96 -12.84 1.91
C SER A 287 -7.88 -14.36 1.76
N THR A 288 -8.04 -15.12 2.86
CA THR A 288 -7.86 -16.58 2.87
C THR A 288 -8.88 -17.26 3.78
N ASP A 289 -9.15 -18.55 3.52
CA ASP A 289 -10.04 -19.36 4.37
C ASP A 289 -9.50 -19.52 5.79
N LEU A 290 -8.18 -19.70 5.95
CA LEU A 290 -7.55 -19.79 7.26
C LEU A 290 -7.73 -18.47 8.04
N GLN A 291 -7.62 -17.32 7.36
CA GLN A 291 -7.88 -16.02 7.99
C GLN A 291 -9.36 -15.88 8.35
N LYS A 292 -10.30 -16.36 7.53
CA LYS A 292 -11.73 -16.37 7.85
C LYS A 292 -12.01 -17.13 9.13
N GLN A 293 -11.45 -18.33 9.25
CA GLN A 293 -11.64 -19.14 10.46
C GLN A 293 -11.12 -18.40 11.70
N LYS A 294 -9.84 -18.00 11.70
CA LYS A 294 -9.22 -17.34 12.86
C LYS A 294 -9.84 -16.01 13.20
N PHE A 295 -10.22 -15.21 12.19
CA PHE A 295 -10.88 -13.93 12.39
C PHE A 295 -12.26 -14.11 13.01
N THR A 296 -13.05 -15.06 12.50
CA THR A 296 -14.38 -15.36 13.06
C THR A 296 -14.29 -15.80 14.51
N GLU A 297 -13.33 -16.67 14.84
CA GLU A 297 -13.09 -17.13 16.22
C GLU A 297 -12.65 -15.97 17.13
N THR A 298 -11.74 -15.12 16.65
CA THR A 298 -11.26 -13.94 17.40
C THR A 298 -12.40 -12.96 17.68
N VAL A 299 -13.16 -12.57 16.66
CA VAL A 299 -14.28 -11.63 16.84
C VAL A 299 -15.34 -12.22 17.77
N TYR A 300 -15.66 -13.51 17.65
CA TYR A 300 -16.62 -14.16 18.55
C TYR A 300 -16.13 -14.15 20.01
N LYS A 301 -14.84 -14.41 20.23
CA LYS A 301 -14.24 -14.36 21.58
C LYS A 301 -14.27 -12.96 22.18
N GLU A 302 -14.00 -11.93 21.38
CA GLU A 302 -13.86 -10.54 21.84
C GLU A 302 -15.20 -9.78 21.96
N SER A 303 -16.23 -10.20 21.21
CA SER A 303 -17.51 -9.48 21.12
C SER A 303 -18.75 -10.33 21.47
N GLY A 304 -18.65 -11.67 21.47
CA GLY A 304 -19.79 -12.58 21.58
C GLY A 304 -20.63 -12.70 20.30
N VAL A 305 -20.24 -12.03 19.21
CA VAL A 305 -20.96 -12.00 17.93
C VAL A 305 -20.20 -12.84 16.91
N ARG A 306 -20.92 -13.66 16.13
CA ARG A 306 -20.34 -14.33 14.95
C ARG A 306 -20.49 -13.39 13.75
N PRO A 307 -19.39 -12.78 13.25
CA PRO A 307 -19.46 -11.88 12.10
C PRO A 307 -19.81 -12.64 10.81
N ASN A 308 -20.42 -11.95 9.86
CA ASN A 308 -20.47 -12.42 8.48
C ASN A 308 -19.12 -12.15 7.82
N VAL A 309 -18.44 -13.21 7.35
CA VAL A 309 -17.09 -13.13 6.78
C VAL A 309 -17.05 -13.81 5.42
N GLN A 310 -16.62 -13.07 4.40
CA GLN A 310 -16.37 -13.58 3.06
C GLN A 310 -14.87 -13.61 2.75
N VAL A 311 -14.45 -14.62 2.00
CA VAL A 311 -13.07 -14.75 1.53
C VAL A 311 -13.03 -14.17 0.13
N ILE A 312 -12.33 -13.05 -0.04
CA ILE A 312 -12.10 -12.45 -1.34
C ILE A 312 -10.61 -12.15 -1.46
N PRO A 313 -9.88 -12.88 -2.32
CA PRO A 313 -8.48 -12.61 -2.60
C PRO A 313 -8.24 -11.14 -2.94
N VAL A 314 -7.16 -10.56 -2.39
CA VAL A 314 -6.79 -9.16 -2.64
C VAL A 314 -6.21 -8.90 -4.03
N GLY A 315 -5.90 -9.97 -4.76
CA GLY A 315 -5.45 -9.95 -6.14
C GLY A 315 -5.93 -11.18 -6.89
N SER A 316 -5.77 -11.15 -8.21
CA SER A 316 -6.11 -12.25 -9.10
C SER A 316 -5.05 -12.41 -10.16
N VAL A 317 -4.99 -13.59 -10.77
CA VAL A 317 -4.05 -13.90 -11.84
C VAL A 317 -4.79 -14.31 -13.10
N ASP A 318 -4.14 -14.10 -14.24
CA ASP A 318 -4.49 -14.78 -15.48
C ASP A 318 -3.68 -16.08 -15.52
N LEU A 319 -4.33 -17.20 -15.83
CA LEU A 319 -3.60 -18.46 -15.99
C LEU A 319 -2.67 -18.34 -17.19
N LYS A 320 -1.38 -18.49 -16.93
CA LYS A 320 -0.37 -18.58 -17.97
C LYS A 320 -0.30 -20.02 -18.42
N GLU A 321 -0.25 -20.24 -19.73
CA GLU A 321 0.11 -21.55 -20.26
C GLU A 321 1.48 -21.94 -19.69
N PRO A 322 1.69 -23.22 -19.32
CA PRO A 322 2.99 -23.70 -18.89
C PRO A 322 4.04 -23.28 -19.91
N SER A 323 4.97 -22.42 -19.51
CA SER A 323 5.92 -21.85 -20.45
C SER A 323 6.70 -22.97 -21.13
N HIS A 324 6.73 -22.98 -22.47
CA HIS A 324 7.66 -23.82 -23.23
C HIS A 324 9.14 -23.43 -23.00
N HIS A 325 9.38 -22.32 -22.28
CA HIS A 325 10.70 -21.93 -21.82
C HIS A 325 11.21 -22.94 -20.80
N GLN A 326 12.39 -23.49 -21.08
CA GLN A 326 13.08 -24.37 -20.14
C GLN A 326 13.54 -23.51 -18.95
N ARG A 327 12.94 -23.74 -17.78
CA ARG A 327 13.35 -23.13 -16.51
C ARG A 327 14.83 -23.37 -16.29
N LYS A 328 15.56 -22.41 -15.72
CA LYS A 328 16.97 -22.60 -15.41
C LYS A 328 17.11 -23.65 -14.31
N HIS A 329 17.80 -24.74 -14.58
CA HIS A 329 18.03 -25.77 -13.57
C HIS A 329 18.80 -25.23 -12.36
N PHE A 330 18.42 -25.70 -11.16
CA PHE A 330 18.98 -25.32 -9.87
C PHE A 330 18.85 -23.83 -9.57
N SER A 331 17.81 -23.19 -10.09
CA SER A 331 17.55 -21.77 -9.85
C SER A 331 16.38 -21.59 -8.88
N MET A 332 16.59 -20.69 -7.92
CA MET A 332 15.56 -20.24 -7.00
C MET A 332 15.46 -18.72 -6.97
N MET A 333 14.28 -18.21 -6.63
CA MET A 333 14.04 -16.78 -6.50
C MET A 333 13.18 -16.43 -5.28
N THR A 334 13.23 -15.16 -4.90
CA THR A 334 12.26 -14.53 -3.99
C THR A 334 11.98 -13.11 -4.44
N ALA A 335 10.77 -12.61 -4.18
CA ALA A 335 10.36 -11.25 -4.52
C ALA A 335 9.60 -10.61 -3.36
N SER A 336 10.18 -9.56 -2.74
CA SER A 336 9.53 -8.82 -1.66
C SER A 336 10.19 -7.47 -1.39
N ARG A 337 9.54 -6.60 -0.61
CA ARG A 337 10.26 -5.48 0.00
C ARG A 337 11.34 -6.00 0.93
N LEU A 338 12.56 -5.48 0.83
CA LEU A 338 13.69 -5.90 1.66
C LEU A 338 13.59 -5.28 3.06
N GLN A 339 12.74 -5.86 3.90
CA GLN A 339 12.48 -5.45 5.28
C GLN A 339 12.71 -6.62 6.23
N ALA A 340 13.07 -6.33 7.49
CA ALA A 340 13.46 -7.34 8.49
C ALA A 340 12.45 -8.50 8.62
N ARG A 341 11.14 -8.19 8.61
CA ARG A 341 10.06 -9.20 8.71
C ARG A 341 10.00 -10.20 7.54
N LYS A 342 10.62 -9.88 6.39
CA LYS A 342 10.70 -10.79 5.23
C LYS A 342 11.78 -11.84 5.38
N ARG A 343 12.69 -11.65 6.34
CA ARG A 343 13.78 -12.58 6.70
C ARG A 343 14.56 -13.10 5.49
N VAL A 344 14.82 -12.22 4.51
CA VAL A 344 15.60 -12.58 3.31
C VAL A 344 17.02 -13.01 3.69
N ASP A 345 17.54 -12.50 4.80
CA ASP A 345 18.79 -12.96 5.43
C ASP A 345 18.78 -14.44 5.77
N TRP A 346 17.65 -14.99 6.25
CA TRP A 346 17.52 -16.42 6.51
C TRP A 346 17.57 -17.24 5.22
N LEU A 347 16.94 -16.75 4.15
CA LEU A 347 16.99 -17.39 2.83
C LEU A 347 18.40 -17.40 2.25
N ILE A 348 19.14 -16.30 2.38
CA ILE A 348 20.55 -16.21 1.95
C ILE A 348 21.40 -17.24 2.70
N ARG A 349 21.27 -17.29 4.03
CA ARG A 349 22.00 -18.27 4.86
C ARG A 349 21.62 -19.71 4.53
N ALA A 350 20.34 -19.98 4.30
CA ALA A 350 19.87 -21.30 3.89
C ALA A 350 20.43 -21.69 2.50
N ALA A 351 20.47 -20.76 1.54
CA ALA A 351 21.07 -21.00 0.23
C ALA A 351 22.58 -21.27 0.31
N ILE A 352 23.31 -20.56 1.18
CA ILE A 352 24.74 -20.80 1.44
C ILE A 352 24.96 -22.22 2.00
N LEU A 353 24.10 -22.68 2.92
CA LEU A 353 24.17 -24.05 3.44
C LEU A 353 23.86 -25.08 2.34
N ALA A 354 22.78 -24.88 1.60
CA ALA A 354 22.34 -25.78 0.52
C ALA A 354 23.35 -25.88 -0.64
N LYS A 355 24.12 -24.82 -0.91
CA LYS A 355 25.15 -24.79 -1.96
C LYS A 355 26.20 -25.91 -1.81
N LYS A 356 26.44 -26.38 -0.59
CA LYS A 356 27.39 -27.49 -0.32
C LYS A 356 26.93 -28.81 -0.95
N ASP A 357 25.63 -29.05 -0.96
CA ASP A 357 25.00 -30.25 -1.52
C ASP A 357 24.55 -30.04 -2.97
N ILE A 358 24.24 -28.80 -3.36
CA ILE A 358 23.75 -28.40 -4.69
C ILE A 358 24.73 -27.36 -5.28
N PRO A 359 25.89 -27.76 -5.82
CA PRO A 359 26.92 -26.82 -6.30
C PRO A 359 26.46 -25.90 -7.43
N GLN A 360 25.41 -26.26 -8.16
CA GLN A 360 24.83 -25.46 -9.25
C GLN A 360 23.81 -24.43 -8.76
N LEU A 361 23.44 -24.43 -7.48
CA LEU A 361 22.39 -23.58 -6.93
C LEU A 361 22.66 -22.10 -7.23
N GLU A 362 21.67 -21.41 -7.79
CA GLU A 362 21.64 -19.96 -7.95
C GLU A 362 20.39 -19.38 -7.31
N PHE A 363 20.55 -18.25 -6.62
CA PHE A 363 19.48 -17.56 -5.91
C PHE A 363 19.38 -16.10 -6.35
N SER A 364 18.23 -15.70 -6.89
CA SER A 364 17.96 -14.30 -7.26
C SER A 364 16.93 -13.66 -6.32
N ILE A 365 17.25 -12.46 -5.84
CA ILE A 365 16.43 -11.71 -4.88
C ILE A 365 15.96 -10.42 -5.56
N TYR A 366 14.65 -10.30 -5.72
CA TYR A 366 14.01 -9.14 -6.31
C TYR A 366 13.34 -8.27 -5.23
N GLY A 367 13.50 -6.96 -5.37
CA GLY A 367 12.96 -5.93 -4.48
C GLY A 367 13.99 -4.91 -4.01
N ARG A 368 13.50 -3.93 -3.25
CA ARG A 368 14.29 -2.88 -2.57
C ARG A 368 13.78 -2.70 -1.14
N GLY A 369 14.60 -2.15 -0.26
CA GLY A 369 14.19 -1.84 1.11
C GLY A 369 15.36 -1.60 2.05
N SER A 370 15.04 -1.29 3.31
CA SER A 370 15.99 -0.90 4.34
C SER A 370 17.03 -1.97 4.69
N GLU A 371 16.75 -3.25 4.43
CA GLU A 371 17.69 -4.35 4.73
C GLU A 371 18.75 -4.56 3.64
N GLN A 372 18.72 -3.80 2.51
CA GLN A 372 19.57 -4.09 1.37
C GLN A 372 21.07 -4.18 1.72
N GLU A 373 21.61 -3.21 2.43
CA GLU A 373 23.03 -3.18 2.85
C GLU A 373 23.39 -4.39 3.73
N LYS A 374 22.52 -4.76 4.67
CA LYS A 374 22.71 -5.95 5.52
C LYS A 374 22.76 -7.23 4.68
N LEU A 375 21.90 -7.36 3.68
CA LEU A 375 21.88 -8.53 2.78
C LEU A 375 23.15 -8.61 1.93
N GLU A 376 23.61 -7.48 1.39
CA GLU A 376 24.88 -7.38 0.64
C GLU A 376 26.07 -7.82 1.51
N ASN A 377 26.12 -7.37 2.76
CA ASN A 377 27.17 -7.75 3.72
C ASN A 377 27.18 -9.27 3.98
N ILE A 378 26.02 -9.89 4.23
CA ILE A 378 25.94 -11.35 4.44
C ILE A 378 26.48 -12.12 3.22
N ILE A 379 26.11 -11.70 2.00
CA ILE A 379 26.58 -12.32 0.75
C ILE A 379 28.10 -12.19 0.63
N ASN A 380 28.64 -11.01 0.94
CA ASN A 380 30.07 -10.73 0.85
C ASN A 380 30.90 -11.51 1.88
N GLU A 381 30.46 -11.55 3.13
CA GLU A 381 31.11 -12.27 4.23
C GLU A 381 31.26 -13.77 3.93
N HIS A 382 30.32 -14.35 3.18
CA HIS A 382 30.30 -15.77 2.83
C HIS A 382 30.86 -16.06 1.44
N ASN A 383 31.42 -15.06 0.74
CA ASN A 383 31.92 -15.17 -0.63
C ASN A 383 30.89 -15.77 -1.60
N ALA A 384 29.62 -15.34 -1.49
CA ALA A 384 28.48 -15.91 -2.21
C ALA A 384 28.05 -15.10 -3.46
N GLN A 385 28.82 -14.07 -3.84
CA GLN A 385 28.46 -13.11 -4.90
C GLN A 385 28.32 -13.75 -6.30
N ASN A 386 28.90 -14.94 -6.50
CA ASN A 386 28.85 -15.65 -7.78
C ASN A 386 27.59 -16.52 -7.96
N TYR A 387 26.75 -16.67 -6.93
CA TYR A 387 25.51 -17.44 -7.04
C TYR A 387 24.31 -16.86 -6.28
N ILE A 388 24.48 -15.80 -5.48
CA ILE A 388 23.38 -15.06 -4.86
C ILE A 388 23.36 -13.64 -5.41
N PHE A 389 22.25 -13.23 -6.01
CA PHE A 389 22.13 -11.98 -6.76
C PHE A 389 21.01 -11.09 -6.23
N LEU A 390 21.36 -9.88 -5.79
CA LEU A 390 20.37 -8.82 -5.55
C LEU A 390 20.06 -8.14 -6.89
N LYS A 391 18.83 -8.29 -7.38
CA LYS A 391 18.40 -7.84 -8.72
C LYS A 391 17.70 -6.48 -8.71
N GLY A 392 17.39 -5.95 -7.52
CA GLY A 392 16.57 -4.75 -7.39
C GLY A 392 15.11 -4.98 -7.74
N HIS A 393 14.35 -3.90 -7.91
CA HIS A 393 12.95 -3.96 -8.34
C HIS A 393 12.85 -4.13 -9.85
N ALA A 394 11.95 -5.00 -10.32
CA ALA A 394 11.69 -5.28 -11.73
C ALA A 394 10.23 -5.70 -11.91
N ASP A 395 9.73 -5.61 -13.14
CA ASP A 395 8.54 -6.36 -13.56
C ASP A 395 8.89 -7.85 -13.60
N LEU A 396 8.07 -8.67 -12.97
CA LEU A 396 8.39 -10.07 -12.70
C LEU A 396 7.60 -11.06 -13.56
N ASP A 397 6.62 -10.61 -14.35
CA ASP A 397 5.75 -11.51 -15.14
C ASP A 397 6.59 -12.40 -16.09
N ASP A 398 7.57 -11.81 -16.78
CA ASP A 398 8.50 -12.55 -17.64
C ASP A 398 9.71 -13.17 -16.90
N VAL A 399 9.85 -12.86 -15.60
CA VAL A 399 10.98 -13.31 -14.77
C VAL A 399 10.64 -14.63 -14.08
N TYR A 400 9.44 -14.74 -13.50
CA TYR A 400 9.01 -15.96 -12.80
C TYR A 400 9.24 -17.25 -13.62
N PRO A 401 8.86 -17.33 -14.92
CA PRO A 401 9.06 -18.53 -15.73
C PRO A 401 10.50 -19.00 -15.88
N GLN A 402 11.49 -18.16 -15.54
CA GLN A 402 12.90 -18.50 -15.65
C GLN A 402 13.41 -19.35 -14.48
N TYR A 403 12.65 -19.44 -13.38
CA TYR A 403 13.06 -20.11 -12.15
C TYR A 403 12.31 -21.41 -11.88
N GLU A 404 12.95 -22.37 -11.19
CA GLU A 404 12.33 -23.64 -10.76
C GLU A 404 11.58 -23.48 -9.43
N LEU A 405 12.15 -22.72 -8.49
CA LEU A 405 11.72 -22.65 -7.10
C LEU A 405 11.54 -21.21 -6.62
N TYR A 406 10.40 -20.91 -5.99
CA TYR A 406 10.18 -19.69 -5.23
C TYR A 406 10.32 -19.97 -3.73
N VAL A 407 11.01 -19.09 -3.00
CA VAL A 407 11.20 -19.23 -1.55
C VAL A 407 10.72 -17.99 -0.78
N SER A 408 10.15 -18.21 0.40
CA SER A 408 9.66 -17.16 1.29
C SER A 408 9.95 -17.46 2.76
N ALA A 409 10.73 -16.62 3.42
CA ALA A 409 10.95 -16.67 4.87
C ALA A 409 10.15 -15.60 5.62
N SER A 410 9.11 -15.02 5.00
CA SER A 410 8.29 -13.99 5.64
C SER A 410 7.71 -14.56 6.94
N SER A 411 8.03 -13.96 8.08
CA SER A 411 7.51 -14.40 9.39
C SER A 411 6.03 -14.03 9.59
N TRP A 412 5.50 -13.24 8.67
CA TRP A 412 4.09 -12.85 8.58
C TRP A 412 3.75 -12.54 7.13
N GLU A 413 2.79 -13.28 6.58
CA GLU A 413 2.22 -13.02 5.27
C GLU A 413 0.71 -13.26 5.29
N THR A 414 -0.10 -12.22 5.07
CA THR A 414 -1.58 -12.36 5.14
C THR A 414 -2.18 -12.94 3.87
N PHE A 415 -1.58 -12.62 2.71
CA PHE A 415 -1.94 -13.22 1.43
C PHE A 415 -0.67 -13.47 0.63
N GLY A 416 0.04 -12.40 0.25
CA GLY A 416 1.29 -12.48 -0.49
C GLY A 416 1.04 -12.51 -2.00
N LEU A 417 0.90 -11.32 -2.60
CA LEU A 417 0.74 -11.18 -4.05
C LEU A 417 1.90 -11.83 -4.82
N SER A 418 3.13 -11.72 -4.33
CA SER A 418 4.27 -12.39 -4.97
C SER A 418 4.26 -13.91 -4.84
N LEU A 419 3.55 -14.48 -3.86
CA LEU A 419 3.30 -15.92 -3.77
C LEU A 419 2.25 -16.34 -4.80
N LEU A 420 1.18 -15.55 -4.91
CA LEU A 420 0.14 -15.74 -5.93
C LEU A 420 0.73 -15.68 -7.35
N GLU A 421 1.56 -14.68 -7.63
CA GLU A 421 2.25 -14.55 -8.91
C GLU A 421 3.23 -15.71 -9.16
N ALA A 422 3.98 -16.15 -8.14
CA ALA A 422 4.89 -17.30 -8.28
C ALA A 422 4.14 -18.60 -8.58
N VAL A 423 3.06 -18.87 -7.84
CA VAL A 423 2.27 -20.10 -8.02
C VAL A 423 1.53 -20.08 -9.36
N SER A 424 1.08 -18.92 -9.84
CA SER A 424 0.44 -18.77 -11.17
C SER A 424 1.39 -18.94 -12.34
N HIS A 425 2.69 -18.77 -12.12
CA HIS A 425 3.75 -19.10 -13.07
C HIS A 425 4.27 -20.52 -12.89
N GLY A 426 3.63 -21.34 -12.05
CA GLY A 426 3.95 -22.74 -11.86
C GLY A 426 5.25 -22.99 -11.11
N LEU A 427 5.76 -22.06 -10.30
CA LEU A 427 6.97 -22.31 -9.52
C LEU A 427 6.65 -23.23 -8.35
N ALA A 428 7.53 -24.19 -8.07
CA ALA A 428 7.46 -24.91 -6.81
C ALA A 428 7.78 -23.95 -5.66
N MET A 429 7.26 -24.22 -4.47
CA MET A 429 7.25 -23.24 -3.38
C MET A 429 7.89 -23.78 -2.10
N ILE A 430 8.74 -22.99 -1.44
CA ILE A 430 9.14 -23.26 -0.05
C ILE A 430 8.83 -22.04 0.80
N GLY A 431 8.11 -22.24 1.90
CA GLY A 431 7.70 -21.17 2.78
C GLY A 431 7.72 -21.57 4.24
N LEU A 432 7.81 -20.60 5.15
CA LEU A 432 7.52 -20.87 6.56
C LEU A 432 6.04 -21.24 6.74
N ASN A 433 5.75 -22.14 7.67
CA ASN A 433 4.41 -22.53 8.09
C ASN A 433 3.81 -21.46 9.00
N VAL A 434 3.62 -20.26 8.42
CA VAL A 434 2.99 -19.13 9.09
C VAL A 434 1.64 -18.85 8.47
N PRO A 435 0.57 -18.70 9.27
CA PRO A 435 -0.67 -18.14 8.79
C PRO A 435 -0.39 -16.78 8.13
N TYR A 436 -0.91 -16.49 6.94
CA TYR A 436 -1.96 -17.19 6.18
C TYR A 436 -1.56 -17.47 4.74
N GLY A 437 -0.75 -16.60 4.14
CA GLY A 437 -0.40 -16.62 2.72
C GLY A 437 0.36 -17.87 2.29
N ASN A 438 1.46 -18.19 2.99
CA ASN A 438 2.25 -19.40 2.69
C ASN A 438 1.37 -20.67 2.66
N PRO A 439 0.61 -21.03 3.71
CA PRO A 439 -0.23 -22.23 3.68
C PRO A 439 -1.46 -22.12 2.76
N THR A 440 -1.74 -20.94 2.17
CA THR A 440 -2.74 -20.79 1.11
C THR A 440 -2.20 -21.22 -0.25
N PHE A 441 -0.90 -21.00 -0.51
CA PHE A 441 -0.28 -21.25 -1.81
C PHE A 441 0.68 -22.45 -1.83
N ILE A 442 0.93 -23.07 -0.67
CA ILE A 442 1.88 -24.17 -0.52
C ILE A 442 1.17 -25.36 0.11
N GLU A 443 0.98 -26.40 -0.69
CA GLU A 443 0.58 -27.73 -0.28
C GLU A 443 1.85 -28.59 -0.13
N SER A 444 2.24 -28.85 1.12
CA SER A 444 3.43 -29.65 1.45
C SER A 444 3.40 -31.01 0.75
N ASP A 445 4.56 -31.40 0.21
CA ASP A 445 4.79 -32.63 -0.55
C ASP A 445 3.97 -32.73 -1.86
N SER A 446 3.30 -31.64 -2.28
CA SER A 446 2.51 -31.58 -3.51
C SER A 446 3.04 -30.54 -4.49
N ASN A 447 3.10 -29.26 -4.10
CA ASN A 447 3.73 -28.20 -4.91
C ASN A 447 4.95 -27.57 -4.23
N GLY A 448 5.34 -28.08 -3.06
CA GLY A 448 6.31 -27.41 -2.24
C GLY A 448 6.49 -27.99 -0.85
N PHE A 449 7.08 -27.18 0.03
CA PHE A 449 7.28 -27.52 1.44
C PHE A 449 6.99 -26.33 2.35
N LEU A 450 6.17 -26.56 3.37
CA LEU A 450 6.08 -25.69 4.53
C LEU A 450 7.13 -26.10 5.57
N VAL A 451 7.89 -25.12 6.07
CA VAL A 451 8.88 -25.26 7.14
C VAL A 451 8.27 -24.75 8.43
N ASP A 452 8.17 -25.61 9.44
CA ASP A 452 7.63 -25.21 10.74
C ASP A 452 8.35 -24.01 11.32
N TYR A 453 7.58 -23.06 11.83
CA TYR A 453 8.08 -21.82 12.37
C TYR A 453 7.30 -21.41 13.61
N GLU A 454 8.03 -21.05 14.65
CA GLU A 454 7.49 -20.37 15.81
C GLU A 454 8.26 -19.07 16.02
N TYR A 455 7.56 -18.02 16.46
CA TYR A 455 8.17 -16.69 16.60
C TYR A 455 9.40 -16.68 17.54
N LEU A 456 9.36 -17.51 18.59
CA LEU A 456 10.42 -17.66 19.58
C LEU A 456 11.43 -18.76 19.24
N SER A 457 11.32 -19.39 18.06
CA SER A 457 12.26 -20.42 17.64
C SER A 457 13.66 -19.84 17.40
N ASP A 458 14.68 -20.66 17.66
CA ASP A 458 16.05 -20.33 17.29
C ASP A 458 16.14 -20.17 15.77
N GLU A 459 16.63 -19.02 15.31
CA GLU A 459 16.78 -18.73 13.90
C GLU A 459 17.63 -19.78 13.17
N GLN A 460 18.64 -20.37 13.82
CA GLN A 460 19.53 -21.35 13.21
C GLN A 460 18.79 -22.66 12.90
N ILE A 461 17.83 -23.06 13.74
CA ILE A 461 16.98 -24.23 13.49
C ILE A 461 16.14 -23.97 12.24
N THR A 462 15.54 -22.78 12.13
CA THR A 462 14.71 -22.41 10.99
C THR A 462 15.52 -22.31 9.70
N ILE A 463 16.71 -21.70 9.75
CA ILE A 463 17.64 -21.59 8.62
C ILE A 463 18.09 -22.97 8.13
N GLN A 464 18.42 -23.87 9.06
CA GLN A 464 18.80 -25.24 8.71
C GLN A 464 17.62 -25.99 8.08
N ALA A 465 16.41 -25.88 8.63
CA ALA A 465 15.23 -26.52 8.07
C ALA A 465 14.88 -25.99 6.67
N LEU A 466 15.03 -24.68 6.42
CA LEU A 466 14.91 -24.09 5.09
C LEU A 466 15.95 -24.68 4.13
N ALA A 467 17.22 -24.77 4.54
CA ALA A 467 18.29 -25.36 3.74
C ALA A 467 17.98 -26.83 3.40
N ASP A 468 17.53 -27.61 4.38
CA ASP A 468 17.19 -29.02 4.20
C ASP A 468 16.05 -29.20 3.20
N LYS A 469 15.03 -28.33 3.22
CA LYS A 469 13.94 -28.37 2.22
C LYS A 469 14.40 -27.94 0.83
N ILE A 470 15.29 -26.95 0.72
CA ILE A 470 15.92 -26.57 -0.57
C ILE A 470 16.70 -27.75 -1.14
N ILE A 471 17.55 -28.39 -0.32
CA ILE A 471 18.33 -29.58 -0.72
C ILE A 471 17.39 -30.72 -1.12
N THR A 472 16.35 -30.97 -0.32
CA THR A 472 15.35 -32.01 -0.60
C THR A 472 14.72 -31.78 -1.96
N TYR A 473 14.20 -30.57 -2.22
CA TYR A 473 13.59 -30.22 -3.50
C TYR A 473 14.53 -30.49 -4.68
N PHE A 474 15.75 -29.95 -4.66
CA PHE A 474 16.68 -30.10 -5.79
C PHE A 474 17.27 -31.51 -5.94
N LYS A 475 17.15 -32.38 -4.94
CA LYS A 475 17.50 -33.81 -5.04
C LYS A 475 16.34 -34.68 -5.54
N LEU A 476 15.12 -34.15 -5.64
CA LEU A 476 14.00 -34.88 -6.23
C LEU A 476 14.25 -35.18 -7.72
N PRO A 477 13.73 -36.31 -8.23
CA PRO A 477 13.73 -36.56 -9.67
C PRO A 477 13.05 -35.40 -10.42
N GLU A 478 13.56 -35.09 -11.60
CA GLU A 478 13.02 -34.02 -12.45
C GLU A 478 11.52 -34.18 -12.73
N THR A 479 11.05 -35.42 -12.91
CA THR A 479 9.62 -35.72 -13.08
C THR A 479 8.77 -35.33 -11.87
N VAL A 480 9.30 -35.48 -10.65
CA VAL A 480 8.61 -35.08 -9.42
C VAL A 480 8.64 -33.56 -9.28
N ARG A 481 9.76 -32.91 -9.58
CA ARG A 481 9.84 -31.43 -9.60
C ARG A 481 8.86 -30.83 -10.60
N GLN A 482 8.73 -31.43 -11.78
CA GLN A 482 7.74 -31.03 -12.77
C GLN A 482 6.31 -31.18 -12.25
N SER A 483 5.99 -32.29 -11.55
CA SER A 483 4.65 -32.44 -10.95
C SER A 483 4.33 -31.38 -9.89
N PHE A 484 5.34 -30.86 -9.17
CA PHE A 484 5.17 -29.74 -8.24
C PHE A 484 4.85 -28.44 -9.00
N ASN A 485 5.48 -28.24 -10.16
CA ASN A 485 5.19 -27.10 -11.01
C ASN A 485 3.77 -27.16 -11.57
N ASP A 486 3.35 -28.34 -12.04
CA ASP A 486 1.99 -28.57 -12.56
C ASP A 486 0.93 -28.35 -11.47
N LYS A 487 1.18 -28.84 -10.25
CA LYS A 487 0.29 -28.60 -9.10
C LYS A 487 0.17 -27.12 -8.75
N SER A 488 1.23 -26.34 -8.93
CA SER A 488 1.18 -24.89 -8.69
C SER A 488 0.21 -24.19 -9.65
N PHE A 489 0.18 -24.59 -10.93
CA PHE A 489 -0.83 -24.08 -11.87
C PHE A 489 -2.25 -24.45 -11.41
N GLU A 490 -2.48 -25.67 -10.95
CA GLU A 490 -3.78 -26.12 -10.41
C GLU A 490 -4.24 -25.26 -9.22
N ILE A 491 -3.34 -24.97 -8.27
CA ILE A 491 -3.63 -24.08 -7.13
C ILE A 491 -4.00 -22.68 -7.62
N ALA A 492 -3.27 -22.16 -8.60
CA ALA A 492 -3.51 -20.83 -9.16
C ALA A 492 -4.89 -20.70 -9.84
N GLU A 493 -5.47 -21.79 -10.34
CA GLU A 493 -6.80 -21.76 -10.98
C GLU A 493 -7.88 -21.21 -10.05
N GLN A 494 -7.73 -21.36 -8.73
CA GLN A 494 -8.68 -20.84 -7.73
C GLN A 494 -8.64 -19.32 -7.60
N PHE A 495 -7.56 -18.69 -8.03
CA PHE A 495 -7.31 -17.25 -7.92
C PHE A 495 -7.40 -16.54 -9.26
N THR A 496 -8.05 -17.18 -10.23
CA THR A 496 -8.32 -16.57 -11.53
C THR A 496 -9.20 -15.34 -11.39
N LYS A 497 -8.96 -14.39 -12.28
CA LYS A 497 -9.75 -13.15 -12.38
C LYS A 497 -11.25 -13.41 -12.43
N ASP A 498 -11.70 -14.39 -13.20
CA ASP A 498 -13.12 -14.74 -13.32
C ASP A 498 -13.72 -15.25 -12.00
N LYS A 499 -12.99 -16.09 -11.26
CA LYS A 499 -13.44 -16.57 -9.94
C LYS A 499 -13.53 -15.43 -8.94
N VAL A 500 -12.49 -14.60 -8.86
CA VAL A 500 -12.48 -13.44 -7.94
C VAL A 500 -13.60 -12.46 -8.30
N LYS A 501 -13.84 -12.22 -9.60
CA LYS A 501 -14.93 -11.40 -10.12
C LYS A 501 -16.31 -11.94 -9.74
N GLN A 502 -16.51 -13.25 -9.83
CA GLN A 502 -17.76 -13.89 -9.41
C GLN A 502 -18.02 -13.67 -7.91
N VAL A 503 -17.02 -13.85 -7.05
CA VAL A 503 -17.20 -13.65 -5.60
C VAL A 503 -17.51 -12.18 -5.27
N TRP A 504 -16.88 -11.22 -5.96
CA TRP A 504 -17.24 -9.80 -5.81
C TRP A 504 -18.66 -9.50 -6.25
N LEU A 505 -19.13 -10.08 -7.37
CA LEU A 505 -20.52 -9.94 -7.82
C LEU A 505 -21.49 -10.47 -6.76
N GLU A 506 -21.24 -11.67 -6.23
CA GLU A 506 -22.06 -12.26 -5.16
C GLU A 506 -22.09 -11.37 -3.91
N LEU A 507 -20.98 -10.73 -3.54
CA LEU A 507 -20.96 -9.77 -2.44
C LEU A 507 -21.83 -8.53 -2.75
N LEU A 508 -21.75 -7.99 -3.97
CA LEU A 508 -22.40 -6.72 -4.31
C LEU A 508 -23.91 -6.86 -4.58
N GLU A 509 -24.36 -8.04 -5.00
CA GLU A 509 -25.77 -8.33 -5.27
C GLU A 509 -26.58 -8.73 -4.02
N ASN A 510 -25.89 -9.28 -3.00
CA ASN A 510 -26.48 -9.64 -1.69
C ASN A 510 -26.40 -8.50 -0.69
#